data_AF-A0A1E3PMN8-F1
#
_entry.id   AF-A0A1E3PMN8-F1
#
_cell.length_a   1.000
_cell.length_b   1.000
_cell.length_c   1.000
_cell.angle_alpha   90.00
_cell.angle_beta   90.00
_cell.angle_gamma   90.00
#
_symmetry.space_group_name_H-M   'P 1'
#
loop_
_entity.id
_entity.type
_entity.pdbx_description
1 polymer ?
#
loop_
_entity_poly.entity_id
_entity_poly.type
_entity_poly.pdbx_seq_one_letter_code
_entity_poly.pdbx_strand_id
1 'polypeptide(L)'
;MLITIPNNIFGPYAIGSHLRISDPLYNPLAWVQSSHPYTIASLPEDNEIRLLVRKTQYHLCKDNLSAAASFRRKFAVFGAFGAIPSYIFTPGMVKRALFVTGGSGISTCAPMIRYFSSKNIPIKLIWAIRNLQDIRALEALQIPCDTSVDVDIEIYATDEKASRVTLNGRASSVAITESVDSLNRPNELDPRDSFSSSSTLLSTGSSSKFKS
;
A
#
# COMPACT_ATOMS: atom_id res chain seq x y z
N MET A 1 -2.00 6.50 -10.52
CA MET A 1 -2.89 7.01 -11.58
C MET A 1 -4.32 6.66 -11.20
N LEU A 2 -5.24 7.61 -11.29
CA LEU A 2 -6.67 7.36 -11.06
C LEU A 2 -7.33 7.10 -12.41
N ILE A 3 -8.13 6.04 -12.50
CA ILE A 3 -8.98 5.73 -13.65
C ILE A 3 -10.42 5.84 -13.20
N THR A 4 -11.26 6.55 -13.96
CA THR A 4 -12.69 6.68 -13.70
C THR A 4 -13.50 6.00 -14.80
N ILE A 5 -14.53 5.25 -14.40
CA ILE A 5 -15.44 4.56 -15.31
C ILE A 5 -16.88 4.83 -14.82
N PRO A 6 -17.85 5.14 -15.67
CA PRO A 6 -19.24 5.35 -15.26
C PRO A 6 -19.83 4.09 -14.62
N ASN A 7 -20.48 4.26 -13.47
CA ASN A 7 -21.06 3.14 -12.72
C ASN A 7 -22.32 2.57 -13.41
N ASN A 8 -23.03 3.36 -14.21
CA ASN A 8 -24.20 2.91 -14.97
C ASN A 8 -23.92 1.77 -15.97
N ILE A 9 -22.65 1.46 -16.22
CA ILE A 9 -22.21 0.39 -17.11
C ILE A 9 -22.12 -0.96 -16.36
N PHE A 10 -21.97 -0.93 -15.04
CA PHE A 10 -21.79 -2.12 -14.22
C PHE A 10 -23.04 -2.41 -13.40
N GLY A 11 -23.27 -3.69 -13.14
CA GLY A 11 -24.29 -4.12 -12.18
C GLY A 11 -23.89 -3.78 -10.74
N PRO A 12 -24.79 -4.04 -9.77
CA PRO A 12 -24.48 -3.84 -8.36
C PRO A 12 -23.23 -4.65 -7.96
N TYR A 13 -22.33 -4.03 -7.21
CA TYR A 13 -21.11 -4.67 -6.70
C TYR A 13 -21.00 -4.53 -5.19
N ALA A 14 -20.30 -5.46 -4.55
CA ALA A 14 -20.04 -5.39 -3.11
C ALA A 14 -18.88 -4.42 -2.81
N ILE A 15 -18.91 -3.80 -1.64
CA ILE A 15 -17.83 -2.92 -1.15
C ILE A 15 -16.52 -3.72 -1.09
N GLY A 16 -15.43 -3.13 -1.61
CA GLY A 16 -14.13 -3.79 -1.66
C GLY A 16 -14.00 -4.87 -2.74
N SER A 17 -14.92 -4.90 -3.72
CA SER A 17 -14.80 -5.77 -4.89
C SER A 17 -13.66 -5.34 -5.82
N HIS A 18 -13.23 -6.24 -6.69
CA HIS A 18 -12.26 -5.95 -7.75
C HIS A 18 -12.80 -6.29 -9.13
N LEU A 19 -12.26 -5.61 -10.14
CA LEU A 19 -12.51 -5.85 -11.56
C LEU A 19 -11.28 -6.51 -12.17
N ARG A 20 -11.48 -7.29 -13.22
CA ARG A 20 -10.41 -7.79 -14.07
C ARG A 20 -10.45 -7.03 -15.38
N ILE A 21 -9.31 -6.47 -15.76
CA ILE A 21 -9.16 -5.72 -17.00
C ILE A 21 -8.18 -6.49 -17.89
N SER A 22 -8.53 -6.63 -19.17
CA SER A 22 -7.68 -7.22 -20.19
C SER A 22 -7.76 -6.43 -21.49
N ASP A 23 -6.95 -6.84 -22.46
CA ASP A 23 -7.07 -6.44 -23.85
C ASP A 23 -8.47 -6.75 -24.41
N PRO A 24 -8.92 -6.03 -25.44
CA PRO A 24 -10.29 -6.15 -25.92
C PRO A 24 -10.50 -7.50 -26.61
N LEU A 25 -11.70 -8.07 -26.48
CA LEU A 25 -12.02 -9.42 -26.94
C LEU A 25 -11.88 -9.64 -28.45
N TYR A 26 -11.90 -8.58 -29.25
CA TYR A 26 -11.66 -8.66 -30.70
C TYR A 26 -10.18 -8.91 -31.05
N ASN A 27 -9.26 -8.72 -30.10
CA ASN A 27 -7.86 -9.10 -30.26
C ASN A 27 -7.71 -10.57 -29.82
N PRO A 28 -7.41 -11.53 -30.72
CA PRO A 28 -7.27 -12.94 -30.35
C PRO A 28 -6.15 -13.18 -29.33
N LEU A 29 -5.14 -12.32 -29.25
CA LEU A 29 -4.11 -12.41 -28.21
C LEU A 29 -4.71 -12.25 -26.80
N ALA A 30 -5.82 -11.51 -26.66
CA ALA A 30 -6.52 -11.32 -25.39
C ALA A 30 -7.12 -12.62 -24.84
N TRP A 31 -7.31 -13.65 -25.68
CA TRP A 31 -7.86 -14.93 -25.23
C TRP A 31 -6.82 -15.78 -24.49
N VAL A 32 -5.53 -15.53 -24.77
CA VAL A 32 -4.41 -16.24 -24.15
C VAL A 32 -3.73 -15.37 -23.09
N GLN A 33 -3.79 -14.05 -23.23
CA GLN A 33 -3.24 -13.12 -22.25
C GLN A 33 -4.06 -13.10 -20.96
N SER A 34 -3.35 -13.02 -19.83
CA SER A 34 -3.98 -12.98 -18.52
C SER A 34 -4.66 -11.63 -18.26
N SER A 35 -5.88 -11.69 -17.72
CA SER A 35 -6.57 -10.51 -17.18
C SER A 35 -5.95 -10.07 -15.86
N HIS A 36 -5.81 -8.76 -15.62
CA HIS A 36 -5.23 -8.22 -14.40
C HIS A 36 -6.29 -7.70 -13.43
N PRO A 37 -6.21 -8.02 -12.13
CA PRO A 37 -7.14 -7.54 -11.12
C PRO A 37 -6.84 -6.10 -10.69
N TYR A 38 -7.88 -5.29 -10.57
CA TYR A 38 -7.86 -3.92 -10.09
C TYR A 38 -9.00 -3.70 -9.09
N THR A 39 -8.68 -3.22 -7.90
CA THR A 39 -9.68 -3.00 -6.86
C THR A 39 -10.54 -1.78 -7.16
N ILE A 40 -11.86 -1.92 -6.97
CA ILE A 40 -12.80 -0.81 -7.00
C ILE A 40 -12.60 0.01 -5.74
N ALA A 41 -12.19 1.26 -5.90
CA ALA A 41 -11.93 2.19 -4.81
C ALA A 41 -13.11 3.15 -4.53
N SER A 42 -14.22 2.98 -5.24
CA SER A 42 -15.48 3.71 -5.07
C SER A 42 -16.52 2.88 -4.31
N LEU A 43 -17.52 3.58 -3.78
CA LEU A 43 -18.70 2.95 -3.18
C LEU A 43 -19.70 2.51 -4.26
N PRO A 44 -20.54 1.49 -4.02
CA PRO A 44 -21.60 1.08 -4.95
C PRO A 44 -22.58 2.21 -5.29
N GLU A 45 -22.76 3.16 -4.38
CA GLU A 45 -23.64 4.32 -4.52
C GLU A 45 -23.03 5.46 -5.34
N ASP A 46 -21.73 5.44 -5.63
CA ASP A 46 -21.08 6.49 -6.41
C ASP A 46 -21.48 6.41 -7.89
N ASN A 47 -21.57 7.55 -8.58
CA ASN A 47 -21.86 7.60 -10.02
C ASN A 47 -20.73 7.04 -10.90
N GLU A 48 -19.52 6.91 -10.35
CA GLU A 48 -18.32 6.49 -11.07
C GLU A 48 -17.53 5.46 -10.25
N ILE A 49 -17.08 4.42 -10.96
CA ILE A 49 -16.09 3.47 -10.50
C ILE A 49 -14.71 4.09 -10.59
N ARG A 50 -14.01 4.15 -9.45
CA ARG A 50 -12.63 4.64 -9.38
C ARG A 50 -11.66 3.48 -9.20
N LEU A 51 -10.62 3.43 -10.01
CA LEU A 51 -9.53 2.45 -9.88
C LEU A 51 -8.23 3.20 -9.64
N LEU A 52 -7.54 2.85 -8.55
CA LEU A 52 -6.18 3.33 -8.31
C LEU A 52 -5.19 2.37 -8.97
N VAL A 53 -4.63 2.80 -10.09
CA VAL A 53 -3.65 2.02 -10.84
C VAL A 53 -2.25 2.55 -10.59
N ARG A 54 -1.40 1.68 -10.06
CA ARG A 54 0.04 1.92 -10.03
C ARG A 54 0.62 1.62 -11.40
N LYS A 55 1.54 2.46 -11.86
CA LYS A 55 2.26 2.22 -13.12
C LYS A 55 3.08 0.94 -12.96
N THR A 56 2.72 -0.09 -13.70
CA THR A 56 3.42 -1.37 -13.75
C THR A 56 3.97 -1.59 -15.17
N GLN A 57 4.62 -2.73 -15.41
CA GLN A 57 5.03 -3.16 -16.75
C GLN A 57 3.83 -3.48 -17.66
N TYR A 58 2.62 -3.65 -17.09
CA TYR A 58 1.41 -3.82 -17.86
C TYR A 58 0.93 -2.46 -18.40
N HIS A 59 0.89 -2.36 -19.72
CA HIS A 59 0.56 -1.14 -20.45
C HIS A 59 -0.96 -0.92 -20.47
N LEU A 60 -1.56 -0.55 -19.34
CA LEU A 60 -2.77 0.27 -19.40
C LEU A 60 -2.33 1.62 -19.98
N CYS A 61 -2.38 1.70 -21.31
CA CYS A 61 -1.66 2.65 -22.14
C CYS A 61 -1.81 4.10 -21.64
N LYS A 62 -0.68 4.82 -21.64
CA LYS A 62 -0.47 6.18 -21.10
C LYS A 62 -1.32 7.28 -21.76
N ASP A 63 -2.13 6.94 -22.76
CA ASP A 63 -2.62 7.91 -23.73
C ASP A 63 -4.16 7.95 -23.70
N ASN A 64 -4.67 8.93 -22.94
CA ASN A 64 -6.05 9.43 -22.94
C ASN A 64 -7.11 8.41 -22.51
N LEU A 65 -7.07 8.07 -21.22
CA LEU A 65 -8.10 7.35 -20.48
C LEU A 65 -9.06 8.30 -19.73
N SER A 66 -9.15 9.56 -20.15
CA SER A 66 -10.05 10.55 -19.55
C SER A 66 -11.50 10.45 -20.06
N ALA A 67 -11.74 9.65 -21.10
CA ALA A 67 -13.07 9.42 -21.66
C ALA A 67 -13.49 7.96 -21.45
N ALA A 68 -14.47 7.76 -20.55
CA ALA A 68 -15.19 6.50 -20.33
C ALA A 68 -15.55 5.73 -21.62
N ALA A 69 -15.94 6.46 -22.67
CA ALA A 69 -16.32 5.91 -23.98
C ALA A 69 -15.14 5.34 -24.80
N SER A 70 -13.91 5.75 -24.48
CA SER A 70 -12.68 5.22 -25.09
C SER A 70 -12.19 3.97 -24.35
N PHE A 71 -12.47 3.87 -23.04
CA PHE A 71 -12.06 2.74 -22.20
C PHE A 71 -12.59 1.39 -22.73
N ARG A 72 -13.89 1.30 -23.05
CA ARG A 72 -14.51 0.04 -23.54
C ARG A 72 -14.04 -0.40 -24.92
N ARG A 73 -13.59 0.54 -25.76
CA ARG A 73 -13.04 0.20 -27.08
C ARG A 73 -11.61 -0.33 -26.96
N LYS A 74 -10.90 0.01 -25.89
CA LYS A 74 -9.50 -0.34 -25.67
C LYS A 74 -9.31 -1.51 -24.71
N PHE A 75 -10.28 -1.80 -23.85
CA PHE A 75 -10.15 -2.84 -22.81
C PHE A 75 -11.45 -3.62 -22.61
N ALA A 76 -11.32 -4.91 -22.33
CA ALA A 76 -12.39 -5.73 -21.81
C ALA A 76 -12.37 -5.71 -20.26
N VAL A 77 -13.55 -5.66 -19.65
CA VAL A 77 -13.70 -5.61 -18.18
C VAL A 77 -14.61 -6.73 -17.74
N PHE A 78 -14.18 -7.46 -16.72
CA PHE A 78 -14.88 -8.58 -16.12
C PHE A 78 -15.01 -8.37 -14.61
N GLY A 79 -16.14 -8.78 -14.03
CA GLY A 79 -16.44 -8.59 -12.61
C GLY A 79 -17.81 -7.93 -12.38
N ALA A 80 -18.16 -7.51 -11.17
CA ALA A 80 -17.33 -7.35 -9.97
C ALA A 80 -17.17 -8.62 -9.13
N PHE A 81 -15.95 -8.86 -8.65
CA PHE A 81 -15.63 -9.99 -7.78
C PHE A 81 -15.49 -9.52 -6.33
N GLY A 82 -16.38 -9.98 -5.46
CA GLY A 82 -16.33 -9.68 -4.02
C GLY A 82 -15.12 -10.36 -3.36
N ALA A 83 -14.28 -9.56 -2.68
CA ALA A 83 -13.16 -10.07 -1.89
C ALA A 83 -13.45 -10.09 -0.38
N ILE A 84 -14.46 -9.33 0.05
CA ILE A 84 -14.73 -9.05 1.46
C ILE A 84 -16.08 -9.68 1.84
N PRO A 85 -16.18 -10.41 2.98
CA PRO A 85 -17.43 -10.98 3.43
C PRO A 85 -18.50 -9.91 3.71
N SER A 86 -19.71 -10.09 3.20
CA SER A 86 -20.79 -9.09 3.30
C SER A 86 -21.22 -8.81 4.75
N TYR A 87 -21.06 -9.77 5.67
CA TYR A 87 -21.50 -9.63 7.06
C TYR A 87 -20.77 -8.50 7.81
N ILE A 88 -19.57 -8.09 7.39
CA ILE A 88 -18.86 -6.99 8.07
C ILE A 88 -19.55 -5.64 7.85
N PHE A 89 -20.36 -5.54 6.79
CA PHE A 89 -21.11 -4.33 6.47
C PHE A 89 -22.48 -4.32 7.16
N THR A 90 -22.87 -5.39 7.85
CA THR A 90 -24.10 -5.44 8.62
C THR A 90 -24.04 -4.43 9.78
N PRO A 91 -25.08 -3.59 9.96
CA PRO A 91 -25.13 -2.60 11.04
C PRO A 91 -24.88 -3.24 12.42
N GLY A 92 -23.99 -2.63 13.21
CA GLY A 92 -23.68 -3.08 14.57
C GLY A 92 -22.65 -4.21 14.70
N MET A 93 -22.22 -4.84 13.60
CA MET A 93 -21.15 -5.86 13.63
C MET A 93 -19.78 -5.27 13.90
N VAL A 94 -19.45 -4.16 13.22
CA VAL A 94 -18.17 -3.45 13.38
C VAL A 94 -18.40 -2.23 14.27
N LYS A 95 -17.67 -2.16 15.39
CA LYS A 95 -17.71 -1.02 16.32
C LYS A 95 -16.53 -0.06 16.18
N ARG A 96 -15.39 -0.57 15.71
CA ARG A 96 -14.15 0.17 15.42
C ARG A 96 -13.40 -0.58 14.33
N ALA A 97 -12.67 0.13 13.48
CA ALA A 97 -11.89 -0.46 12.40
C ALA A 97 -10.43 0.02 12.42
N LEU A 98 -9.50 -0.90 12.21
CA LEU A 98 -8.09 -0.61 11.95
C LEU A 98 -7.75 -1.11 10.56
N PHE A 99 -7.36 -0.21 9.67
CA PHE A 99 -6.86 -0.53 8.35
C PHE A 99 -5.33 -0.44 8.38
N VAL A 100 -4.66 -1.52 7.97
CA VAL A 100 -3.22 -1.53 7.77
C VAL A 100 -2.97 -1.87 6.31
N THR A 101 -2.35 -0.96 5.58
CA THR A 101 -2.17 -1.13 4.14
C THR A 101 -0.86 -0.54 3.64
N GLY A 102 -0.41 -1.01 2.48
CA GLY A 102 0.83 -0.59 1.85
C GLY A 102 0.63 -0.24 0.38
N GLY A 103 1.26 0.85 -0.07
CA GLY A 103 1.24 1.26 -1.48
C GLY A 103 -0.19 1.37 -2.05
N SER A 104 -0.48 0.64 -3.13
CA SER A 104 -1.79 0.65 -3.80
C SER A 104 -2.89 -0.13 -3.05
N GLY A 105 -2.56 -0.86 -1.99
CA GLY A 105 -3.56 -1.56 -1.16
C GLY A 105 -4.57 -0.60 -0.49
N ILE A 106 -4.27 0.70 -0.46
CA ILE A 106 -5.21 1.73 -0.03
C ILE A 106 -6.50 1.75 -0.86
N SER A 107 -6.44 1.28 -2.12
CA SER A 107 -7.60 1.18 -3.02
C SER A 107 -8.71 0.30 -2.46
N THR A 108 -8.37 -0.82 -1.82
CA THR A 108 -9.33 -1.70 -1.16
C THR A 108 -9.89 -1.08 0.11
N CYS A 109 -9.05 -0.34 0.85
CA CYS A 109 -9.43 0.27 2.12
C CYS A 109 -10.33 1.50 1.93
N ALA A 110 -10.11 2.29 0.88
CA ALA A 110 -10.84 3.52 0.62
C ALA A 110 -12.38 3.38 0.67
N PRO A 111 -13.02 2.47 -0.06
CA PRO A 111 -14.47 2.34 -0.01
C PRO A 111 -14.95 1.81 1.36
N MET A 112 -14.16 0.98 2.04
CA MET A 112 -14.49 0.53 3.40
C MET A 112 -14.42 1.67 4.42
N ILE A 113 -13.38 2.51 4.35
CA ILE A 113 -13.22 3.68 5.22
C ILE A 113 -14.38 4.65 5.01
N ARG A 114 -14.72 4.95 3.75
CA ARG A 114 -15.87 5.81 3.43
C ARG A 114 -17.18 5.23 3.95
N TYR A 115 -17.40 3.93 3.79
CA TYR A 115 -18.59 3.25 4.31
C TYR A 115 -18.68 3.37 5.84
N PHE A 116 -17.64 2.95 6.57
CA PHE A 116 -17.66 2.96 8.04
C PHE A 116 -17.68 4.38 8.61
N SER A 117 -17.02 5.34 7.95
CA SER A 117 -17.07 6.75 8.29
C SER A 117 -18.49 7.30 8.19
N SER A 118 -19.25 6.93 7.14
CA SER A 118 -20.67 7.31 7.01
C SER A 118 -21.58 6.74 8.11
N LYS A 119 -21.10 5.72 8.84
CA LYS A 119 -21.80 5.08 9.97
C LYS A 119 -21.29 5.55 11.33
N ASN A 120 -20.45 6.59 11.38
CA ASN A 120 -19.81 7.10 12.60
C ASN A 120 -19.03 6.02 13.37
N ILE A 121 -18.43 5.07 12.65
CA ILE A 121 -17.56 4.06 13.27
C ILE A 121 -16.14 4.64 13.35
N PRO A 122 -15.48 4.64 14.52
CA PRO A 122 -14.11 5.08 14.65
C PRO A 122 -13.15 4.22 13.83
N ILE A 123 -12.27 4.88 13.08
CA ILE A 123 -11.35 4.27 12.13
C ILE A 123 -9.93 4.76 12.41
N LYS A 124 -8.97 3.84 12.42
CA LYS A 124 -7.54 4.15 12.31
C LYS A 124 -7.02 3.56 11.01
N LEU A 125 -6.30 4.36 10.22
CA LEU A 125 -5.61 3.94 9.01
C LEU A 125 -4.11 4.08 9.23
N ILE A 126 -3.39 2.97 9.15
CA ILE A 126 -1.94 2.91 9.08
C ILE A 126 -1.58 2.61 7.63
N TRP A 127 -0.93 3.55 6.96
CA TRP A 127 -0.58 3.43 5.56
C TRP A 127 0.92 3.59 5.31
N ALA A 128 1.55 2.51 4.84
CA ALA A 128 2.94 2.51 4.45
C ALA A 128 3.09 2.86 2.96
N ILE A 129 3.86 3.90 2.64
CA ILE A 129 4.16 4.33 1.28
C ILE A 129 5.66 4.40 1.06
N ARG A 130 6.09 4.18 -0.19
CA ARG A 130 7.49 4.41 -0.55
C ARG A 130 7.74 5.88 -0.84
N ASN A 131 6.85 6.51 -1.62
CA ASN A 131 7.00 7.88 -2.09
C ASN A 131 5.92 8.77 -1.48
N LEU A 132 6.28 9.93 -0.94
CA LEU A 132 5.33 10.92 -0.41
C LEU A 132 4.32 11.42 -1.46
N GLN A 133 4.66 11.33 -2.75
CA GLN A 133 3.71 11.66 -3.83
C GLN A 133 2.46 10.77 -3.82
N ASP A 134 2.55 9.56 -3.26
CA ASP A 134 1.42 8.66 -3.16
C ASP A 134 0.32 9.25 -2.25
N ILE A 135 0.64 10.18 -1.33
CA ILE A 135 -0.34 10.85 -0.43
C ILE A 135 -1.51 11.49 -1.19
N ARG A 136 -1.29 11.96 -2.42
CA ARG A 136 -2.35 12.50 -3.29
C ARG A 136 -3.46 11.49 -3.59
N ALA A 137 -3.20 10.20 -3.42
CA ALA A 137 -4.21 9.17 -3.55
C ALA A 137 -5.33 9.30 -2.49
N LEU A 138 -5.06 9.86 -1.31
CA LEU A 138 -6.10 10.05 -0.28
C LEU A 138 -7.21 10.98 -0.77
N GLU A 139 -6.81 12.13 -1.33
CA GLU A 139 -7.72 13.10 -1.93
C GLU A 139 -8.45 12.50 -3.14
N ALA A 140 -7.69 11.87 -4.05
CA ALA A 140 -8.25 11.24 -5.26
C ALA A 140 -9.28 10.13 -4.95
N LEU A 141 -9.12 9.43 -3.82
CA LEU A 141 -10.02 8.38 -3.36
C LEU A 141 -11.16 8.89 -2.46
N GLN A 142 -11.21 10.20 -2.21
CA GLN A 142 -12.21 10.84 -1.34
C GLN A 142 -12.25 10.20 0.05
N ILE A 143 -11.08 9.84 0.59
CA ILE A 143 -10.98 9.40 1.97
C ILE A 143 -11.22 10.63 2.85
N PRO A 144 -12.18 10.58 3.80
CA PRO A 144 -12.44 11.69 4.69
C PRO A 144 -11.22 11.91 5.59
N CYS A 145 -10.52 13.03 5.36
CA CYS A 145 -9.42 13.50 6.19
C CYS A 145 -9.87 14.59 7.18
N ASP A 146 -11.16 14.92 7.18
CA ASP A 146 -11.70 16.05 7.93
C ASP A 146 -11.97 15.69 9.39
N THR A 147 -11.79 16.68 10.27
CA THR A 147 -11.85 16.57 11.74
C THR A 147 -13.19 16.08 12.29
N SER A 148 -14.24 16.16 11.49
CA SER A 148 -15.62 15.91 11.90
C SER A 148 -15.94 14.43 12.12
N VAL A 149 -15.10 13.52 11.64
CA VAL A 149 -15.28 12.07 11.81
C VAL A 149 -14.06 11.48 12.53
N ASP A 150 -14.28 10.49 13.41
CA ASP A 150 -13.23 9.74 14.14
C ASP A 150 -12.38 8.89 13.18
N VAL A 151 -11.67 9.52 12.23
CA VAL A 151 -10.74 8.89 11.30
C VAL A 151 -9.34 9.40 11.60
N ASP A 152 -8.51 8.53 12.17
CA ASP A 152 -7.09 8.78 12.45
C ASP A 152 -6.22 8.18 11.34
N ILE A 153 -5.36 8.96 10.69
CA ILE A 153 -4.52 8.51 9.58
C ILE A 153 -3.04 8.70 9.92
N GLU A 154 -2.32 7.58 9.98
CA GLU A 154 -0.87 7.52 10.17
C GLU A 154 -0.18 7.03 8.89
N ILE A 155 0.73 7.83 8.36
CA ILE A 155 1.47 7.53 7.13
C ILE A 155 2.95 7.29 7.45
N TYR A 156 3.46 6.16 6.97
CA TYR A 156 4.85 5.75 7.12
C TYR A 156 5.55 5.76 5.76
N ALA A 157 6.50 6.67 5.55
CA ALA A 157 7.34 6.68 4.36
C ALA A 157 8.56 5.76 4.57
N THR A 158 8.85 4.86 3.62
CA THR A 158 9.92 3.85 3.78
C THR A 158 11.20 4.11 2.95
N ASP A 159 11.28 5.18 2.17
CA ASP A 159 12.54 5.56 1.50
C ASP A 159 13.51 6.19 2.53
N GLU A 160 14.83 6.17 2.28
CA GLU A 160 15.98 6.26 3.23
C GLU A 160 15.96 7.32 4.36
N LYS A 161 14.98 8.22 4.40
CA LYS A 161 14.62 9.03 5.56
C LYS A 161 13.18 8.71 5.94
N ALA A 162 13.00 7.72 6.82
CA ALA A 162 11.68 7.30 7.28
C ALA A 162 11.01 8.42 8.12
N SER A 163 10.36 9.37 7.45
CA SER A 163 9.59 10.43 8.09
C SER A 163 8.18 9.93 8.39
N ARG A 164 7.72 10.14 9.63
CA ARG A 164 6.34 9.88 10.03
C ARG A 164 5.51 11.11 9.70
N VAL A 165 4.40 10.91 8.98
CA VAL A 165 3.41 11.96 8.75
C VAL A 165 2.11 11.51 9.38
N THR A 166 1.69 12.20 10.44
CA THR A 166 0.40 11.96 11.09
C THR A 166 -0.57 13.05 10.65
N LEU A 167 -1.69 12.63 10.08
CA LEU A 167 -2.80 13.51 9.76
C LEU A 167 -3.86 13.30 10.84
N ASN A 168 -3.75 14.08 11.91
CA ASN A 168 -4.74 14.08 12.98
C ASN A 168 -5.88 15.00 12.59
N GLY A 169 -7.09 14.45 12.50
CA GLY A 169 -8.30 15.25 12.33
C GLY A 169 -8.35 16.44 13.30
N ARG A 170 -7.87 16.32 14.53
CA ARG A 170 -7.96 17.37 15.57
C ARG A 170 -7.23 18.70 15.32
N ALA A 171 -6.36 18.82 14.31
CA ALA A 171 -5.71 20.08 13.98
C ALA A 171 -5.42 20.13 12.48
N SER A 172 -5.80 21.22 11.82
CA SER A 172 -5.54 21.48 10.38
C SER A 172 -4.05 21.69 10.05
N SER A 173 -3.13 21.11 10.82
CA SER A 173 -1.69 21.17 10.57
C SER A 173 -1.17 19.77 10.23
N VAL A 174 -0.58 19.66 9.04
CA VAL A 174 0.27 18.53 8.66
C VAL A 174 1.53 18.61 9.53
N ALA A 175 1.54 17.89 10.65
CA ALA A 175 2.73 17.79 11.50
C ALA A 175 3.66 16.72 10.92
N ILE A 176 4.65 17.15 10.14
CA ILE A 176 5.80 16.29 9.80
C ILE A 176 6.64 16.20 11.07
N THR A 177 6.60 15.05 11.73
CA THR A 177 7.44 14.80 12.90
C THR A 177 8.63 13.95 12.42
N GLU A 178 9.76 14.60 12.20
CA GLU A 178 11.03 13.89 11.99
C GLU A 178 11.51 13.36 13.34
N SER A 179 11.19 12.10 13.66
CA SER A 179 11.82 11.39 14.76
C SER A 179 13.04 10.63 14.22
N VAL A 180 14.17 11.30 14.10
CA VAL A 180 15.47 10.64 14.06
C VAL A 180 15.98 10.62 15.49
N ASP A 181 15.72 9.53 16.22
CA ASP A 181 16.62 9.10 17.28
C ASP A 181 16.35 7.66 17.73
N SER A 182 17.44 6.94 17.94
CA SER A 182 17.59 5.63 18.59
C SER A 182 17.30 4.35 17.78
N LEU A 183 18.30 3.91 17.00
CA LEU A 183 18.91 2.57 17.15
C LEU A 183 20.24 2.49 16.39
N ASN A 184 21.12 3.47 16.65
CA ASN A 184 22.56 3.27 16.46
C ASN A 184 23.11 2.88 17.84
N ARG A 185 23.01 1.60 18.20
CA ARG A 185 23.82 1.07 19.32
C ARG A 185 25.22 0.81 18.76
N PRO A 186 26.27 1.46 19.28
CA PRO A 186 27.62 1.03 18.96
C PRO A 186 27.81 -0.41 19.47
N ASN A 187 28.50 -1.24 18.69
CA ASN A 187 28.87 -2.61 19.07
C ASN A 187 29.54 -2.59 20.44
N GLU A 188 28.81 -3.05 21.46
CA GLU A 188 29.35 -3.36 22.77
C GLU A 188 30.12 -4.68 22.60
N LEU A 189 31.46 -4.58 22.62
CA LEU A 189 32.37 -5.72 22.66
C LEU A 189 32.07 -6.54 23.92
N ASP A 190 31.76 -7.83 23.74
CA ASP A 190 31.53 -8.77 24.83
C ASP A 190 32.81 -8.90 25.68
N PRO A 191 32.78 -8.64 27.01
CA PRO A 191 33.97 -8.72 27.86
C PRO A 191 34.42 -10.15 28.18
N ARG A 192 33.82 -11.19 27.58
CA ARG A 192 34.07 -12.60 27.96
C ARG A 192 35.21 -13.29 27.22
N ASP A 193 35.83 -12.65 26.23
CA ASP A 193 37.00 -13.19 25.54
C ASP A 193 38.32 -12.62 26.08
N SER A 194 38.57 -12.84 27.37
CA SER A 194 39.94 -12.79 27.89
C SER A 194 40.09 -13.72 29.10
N PHE A 195 41.21 -14.43 29.13
CA PHE A 195 41.67 -15.44 30.11
C PHE A 195 41.40 -16.91 29.81
N SER A 196 42.34 -17.50 29.07
CA SER A 196 42.96 -18.77 29.45
C SER A 196 44.33 -18.88 28.77
N SER A 197 45.35 -18.41 29.50
CA SER A 197 46.77 -18.47 29.17
C SER A 197 47.34 -19.87 29.43
N SER A 198 48.53 -20.08 28.83
CA SER A 198 49.64 -20.93 29.31
C SER A 198 49.71 -22.32 28.66
N SER A 199 50.86 -22.86 28.29
CA SER A 199 52.27 -22.42 28.27
C SER A 199 53.08 -23.62 27.72
N THR A 200 54.41 -23.50 27.72
CA THR A 200 55.45 -24.56 27.63
C THR A 200 56.02 -24.73 26.21
N LEU A 201 57.33 -24.71 25.93
CA LEU A 201 58.59 -24.18 26.53
C LEU A 201 59.71 -24.74 25.61
N LEU A 202 60.81 -23.99 25.41
CA LEU A 202 62.20 -24.47 25.18
C LEU A 202 62.50 -25.32 23.91
N SER A 203 63.66 -25.32 23.23
CA SER A 203 64.89 -24.53 23.27
C SER A 203 65.77 -24.87 22.04
N THR A 204 66.77 -24.02 21.78
CA THR A 204 68.16 -24.30 21.33
C THR A 204 68.52 -24.79 19.90
N GLY A 205 69.53 -24.10 19.33
CA GLY A 205 70.59 -24.67 18.44
C GLY A 205 70.44 -24.33 16.96
N SER A 206 71.15 -23.34 16.39
CA SER A 206 72.56 -23.37 15.93
C SER A 206 72.80 -24.06 14.57
N SER A 207 73.53 -23.35 13.70
CA SER A 207 74.46 -23.84 12.66
C SER A 207 73.95 -24.08 11.22
N SER A 208 74.27 -23.11 10.37
CA SER A 208 75.15 -23.17 9.18
C SER A 208 74.93 -24.14 8.00
N LYS A 209 75.09 -23.54 6.80
CA LYS A 209 75.89 -24.00 5.64
C LYS A 209 75.31 -24.96 4.57
N PHE A 210 75.50 -24.46 3.33
CA PHE A 210 76.02 -25.10 2.11
C PHE A 210 75.09 -25.55 0.96
N LYS A 211 75.60 -25.21 -0.23
CA LYS A 211 75.17 -25.48 -1.60
C LYS A 211 75.05 -26.97 -1.92
N SER A 212 74.18 -27.29 -2.88
CA SER A 212 74.55 -27.82 -4.21
C SER A 212 73.45 -27.50 -5.20
#